data_AF-A0A4R8HLY1-F1
#
_entry.id   AF-A0A4R8HLY1-F1
#
_cell.length_a   1.000
_cell.length_b   1.000
_cell.length_c   1.000
_cell.angle_alpha   90.00
_cell.angle_beta   90.00
_cell.angle_gamma   90.00
#
_symmetry.space_group_name_H-M   'P 1'
#
loop_
_entity.id
_entity.type
_entity.pdbx_description
1 polymer ?
#
loop_
_entity_poly.entity_id
_entity_poly.type
_entity_poly.pdbx_seq_one_letter_code
_entity_poly.pdbx_strand_id
1 'polypeptide(L)'
;MMARPRVVIGFLGTTMDAGKDNRWERWRPTVALCQHEDFLVARLELIHDNHAIALAERVTRDIAQVSPETTVNRRILNLTDPWDFQEVYGAMRDFADAYSFDTEKEDYLVNITTGTHVAQICWFLLVEAHYVPAKILQLTPPKRWRDGGTGTYGVIDLDLARYDKIATRFAAEKAQATSFLKSGIATRNDAFNRMIERIEQVAALSKAPLLLMGPTGAGKSQLASRIYELKKMRHRLKGPFIEVNCATLRGDGAMSALFGHAKGAFTGALADRPGLLRKADCGILFLDEIGELGPDEQAVILRAIEEKRFLPLGSDKETMSDFQLIAGTNRDLSVDVAKGKFREDLLARLDLWTFELPALKDRREDIEPNLDFELVRFAEREGVRAMFNREARERYLAFARSDRGKHPAWAAGDGLKRQAPARDFRSLWISMSSTR
;
A
#
# COMPACT_ATOMS: atom_id res chain seq x y z
N MET A 1 0.56 -26.70 -34.30
CA MET A 1 -0.50 -26.78 -33.27
C MET A 1 -1.67 -25.99 -33.82
N MET A 2 -2.82 -26.59 -34.09
CA MET A 2 -3.99 -25.83 -34.57
C MET A 2 -4.37 -24.80 -33.50
N ALA A 3 -4.62 -23.55 -33.90
CA ALA A 3 -5.07 -22.52 -32.99
C ALA A 3 -6.43 -22.92 -32.41
N ARG A 4 -6.63 -22.70 -31.11
CA ARG A 4 -7.92 -22.97 -30.46
C ARG A 4 -9.01 -22.08 -31.09
N PRO A 5 -10.24 -22.58 -31.28
CA PRO A 5 -11.36 -21.76 -31.74
C PRO A 5 -11.58 -20.58 -30.79
N ARG A 6 -11.72 -19.39 -31.38
CA ARG A 6 -11.97 -18.16 -30.64
C ARG A 6 -13.46 -17.97 -30.40
N VAL A 7 -13.84 -17.76 -29.15
CA VAL A 7 -15.19 -17.43 -28.74
C VAL A 7 -15.20 -15.98 -28.27
N VAL A 8 -15.96 -15.13 -28.95
CA VAL A 8 -16.11 -13.73 -28.56
C VAL A 8 -17.44 -13.53 -27.86
N ILE A 9 -17.44 -12.86 -26.72
CA ILE A 9 -18.62 -12.47 -25.97
C ILE A 9 -18.74 -10.95 -26.07
N GLY A 10 -19.91 -10.41 -26.41
CA GLY A 10 -20.06 -8.96 -26.52
C GLY A 10 -21.52 -8.52 -26.58
N PHE A 11 -21.76 -7.27 -26.20
CA PHE A 11 -23.08 -6.67 -26.34
C PHE A 11 -23.35 -6.25 -27.79
N LEU A 12 -24.60 -6.34 -28.20
CA LEU A 12 -25.07 -5.73 -29.45
C LEU A 12 -24.98 -4.20 -29.34
N GLY A 13 -24.31 -3.56 -30.31
CA GLY A 13 -24.29 -2.10 -30.41
C GLY A 13 -25.61 -1.57 -30.96
N THR A 14 -26.60 -1.33 -30.11
CA THR A 14 -27.95 -0.89 -30.52
C THR A 14 -27.95 0.34 -31.42
N THR A 15 -27.01 1.26 -31.23
CA THR A 15 -26.82 2.45 -32.09
C THR A 15 -25.81 2.20 -33.21
N MET A 16 -24.68 1.57 -32.91
CA MET A 16 -23.55 1.43 -33.84
C MET A 16 -23.80 0.36 -34.92
N ASP A 17 -24.45 -0.73 -34.56
CA ASP A 17 -24.76 -1.85 -35.47
C ASP A 17 -26.11 -1.70 -36.17
N ALA A 18 -26.91 -0.68 -35.81
CA ALA A 18 -28.27 -0.45 -36.32
C ALA A 18 -28.34 -0.42 -37.85
N GLY A 19 -27.32 0.20 -38.48
CA GLY A 19 -27.11 0.26 -39.93
C GLY A 19 -28.42 0.30 -40.72
N LYS A 20 -29.00 1.50 -40.89
CA LYS A 20 -30.24 1.74 -41.64
C LYS A 20 -30.05 1.43 -43.15
N ASP A 21 -30.53 2.25 -44.08
CA ASP A 21 -30.49 1.91 -45.52
C ASP A 21 -29.06 1.75 -46.08
N ASN A 22 -28.06 2.42 -45.49
CA ASN A 22 -26.64 2.38 -45.91
C ASN A 22 -25.77 1.51 -44.98
N ARG A 23 -26.28 0.36 -44.54
CA ARG A 23 -25.64 -0.43 -43.46
C ARG A 23 -24.28 -1.02 -43.78
N TRP A 24 -23.98 -1.23 -45.06
CA TRP A 24 -22.69 -1.74 -45.53
C TRP A 24 -21.65 -0.63 -45.74
N GLU A 25 -22.07 0.63 -45.79
CA GLU A 25 -21.18 1.79 -45.92
C GLU A 25 -20.71 2.32 -44.56
N ARG A 26 -21.44 1.97 -43.48
CA ARG A 26 -21.12 2.40 -42.11
C ARG A 26 -20.34 1.33 -41.38
N TRP A 27 -19.38 1.77 -40.58
CA TRP A 27 -18.69 0.89 -39.66
C TRP A 27 -19.61 0.38 -38.56
N ARG A 28 -19.77 -0.94 -38.48
CA ARG A 28 -20.62 -1.65 -37.52
C ARG A 28 -19.73 -2.60 -36.73
N PRO A 29 -19.38 -2.28 -35.47
CA PRO A 29 -18.31 -2.97 -34.75
C PRO A 29 -18.55 -4.47 -34.59
N THR A 30 -19.79 -4.92 -34.39
CA THR A 30 -20.09 -6.34 -34.19
C THR A 30 -19.95 -7.13 -35.50
N VAL A 31 -20.32 -6.54 -36.63
CA VAL A 31 -20.14 -7.16 -37.95
C VAL A 31 -18.67 -7.08 -38.36
N ALA A 32 -18.03 -5.92 -38.18
CA ALA A 32 -16.64 -5.66 -38.53
C ALA A 32 -15.67 -6.59 -37.81
N LEU A 33 -15.96 -6.94 -36.55
CA LEU A 33 -15.24 -7.97 -35.81
C LEU A 33 -15.11 -9.28 -36.58
N CYS A 34 -16.18 -9.72 -37.23
CA CYS A 34 -16.21 -10.99 -37.95
C CYS A 34 -15.67 -10.86 -39.39
N GLN A 35 -15.31 -9.66 -39.85
CA GLN A 35 -14.77 -9.42 -41.20
C GLN A 35 -13.24 -9.50 -41.28
N HIS A 36 -12.55 -9.64 -40.14
CA HIS A 36 -11.09 -9.70 -40.10
C HIS A 36 -10.57 -11.09 -40.53
N GLU A 37 -9.89 -11.16 -41.68
CA GLU A 37 -9.35 -12.41 -42.23
C GLU A 37 -8.27 -13.06 -41.33
N ASP A 38 -7.48 -12.24 -40.63
CA ASP A 38 -6.45 -12.67 -39.67
C ASP A 38 -7.02 -12.98 -38.27
N PHE A 39 -8.28 -12.62 -38.04
CA PHE A 39 -8.97 -12.78 -36.77
C PHE A 39 -10.28 -13.55 -36.93
N LEU A 40 -10.17 -14.85 -37.24
CA LEU A 40 -11.33 -15.71 -37.35
C LEU A 40 -12.04 -15.92 -36.01
N VAL A 41 -13.31 -15.58 -35.95
CA VAL A 41 -14.20 -15.84 -34.81
C VAL A 41 -14.96 -17.14 -35.07
N ALA A 42 -14.77 -18.16 -34.24
CA ALA A 42 -15.50 -19.41 -34.41
C ALA A 42 -16.93 -19.29 -33.87
N ARG A 43 -17.08 -18.60 -32.74
CA ARG A 43 -18.37 -18.39 -32.08
C ARG A 43 -18.49 -16.99 -31.51
N LEU A 44 -19.63 -16.34 -31.75
CA LEU A 44 -19.99 -15.05 -31.17
C LEU A 44 -21.19 -15.23 -30.24
N GLU A 45 -20.99 -15.02 -28.93
CA GLU A 45 -22.06 -14.89 -27.94
C GLU A 45 -22.54 -13.43 -27.95
N LEU A 46 -23.57 -13.14 -28.75
CA LEU A 46 -24.13 -11.82 -28.96
C LEU A 46 -25.20 -11.52 -27.91
N ILE A 47 -24.83 -10.75 -26.89
CA ILE A 47 -25.73 -10.36 -25.81
C ILE A 47 -26.60 -9.18 -26.25
N HIS A 48 -27.91 -9.29 -26.07
CA HIS A 48 -28.85 -8.22 -26.36
C HIS A 48 -30.07 -8.26 -25.44
N ASP A 49 -30.77 -7.13 -25.37
CA ASP A 49 -32.05 -7.01 -24.69
C ASP A 49 -33.21 -7.43 -25.61
N ASN A 50 -34.37 -7.78 -25.02
CA ASN A 50 -35.60 -8.11 -25.75
C ASN A 50 -36.05 -7.02 -26.74
N HIS A 51 -35.84 -5.75 -26.42
CA HIS A 51 -36.18 -4.64 -27.31
C HIS A 51 -35.35 -4.60 -28.60
N ALA A 52 -34.21 -5.29 -28.64
CA ALA A 52 -33.28 -5.30 -29.76
C ALA A 52 -33.27 -6.61 -30.58
N ILE A 53 -34.23 -7.52 -30.37
CA ILE A 53 -34.29 -8.83 -31.07
C ILE A 53 -34.20 -8.69 -32.59
N ALA A 54 -35.00 -7.80 -33.19
CA ALA A 54 -35.03 -7.61 -34.64
C ALA A 54 -33.69 -7.11 -35.20
N LEU A 55 -32.96 -6.31 -34.41
CA LEU A 55 -31.62 -5.86 -34.78
C LEU A 55 -30.61 -7.00 -34.63
N ALA A 56 -30.66 -7.76 -33.53
CA ALA A 56 -29.80 -8.93 -33.32
C ALA A 56 -29.93 -9.95 -34.46
N GLU A 57 -31.14 -10.20 -34.95
CA GLU A 57 -31.41 -11.07 -36.10
C GLU A 57 -30.82 -10.54 -37.41
N ARG A 58 -30.91 -9.23 -37.62
CA ARG A 58 -30.30 -8.60 -38.80
C ARG A 58 -28.79 -8.71 -38.75
N VAL A 59 -28.17 -8.37 -37.61
CA VAL A 59 -26.72 -8.48 -37.40
C VAL A 59 -26.25 -9.92 -37.57
N THR A 60 -26.99 -10.89 -37.04
CA THR A 60 -26.68 -12.32 -37.20
C THR A 60 -26.66 -12.73 -38.68
N ARG A 61 -27.66 -12.29 -39.47
CA ARG A 61 -27.70 -12.55 -40.91
C ARG A 61 -26.58 -11.85 -41.67
N ASP A 62 -26.26 -10.62 -41.30
CA ASP A 62 -25.17 -9.87 -41.93
C ASP A 62 -23.80 -10.53 -41.63
N ILE A 63 -23.59 -11.05 -40.41
CA ILE A 63 -22.38 -11.82 -40.04
C ILE A 63 -22.28 -13.08 -40.89
N ALA A 64 -23.37 -13.85 -41.04
CA ALA A 64 -23.37 -15.06 -41.85
C ALA A 64 -23.03 -14.80 -43.34
N GLN A 65 -23.20 -13.57 -43.84
CA GLN A 65 -22.78 -13.20 -45.20
C GLN A 65 -21.29 -12.91 -45.31
N VAL A 66 -20.66 -12.37 -44.26
CA VAL A 66 -19.26 -11.94 -44.29
C VAL A 66 -18.29 -12.96 -43.67
N SER A 67 -18.78 -13.79 -42.75
CA SER A 67 -18.06 -14.91 -42.15
C SER A 67 -19.04 -16.07 -41.94
N PRO A 68 -19.29 -16.87 -42.98
CA PRO A 68 -20.20 -18.03 -42.93
C PRO A 68 -19.80 -19.08 -41.89
N GLU A 69 -18.52 -19.14 -41.54
CA GLU A 69 -17.95 -20.04 -40.53
C GLU A 69 -18.19 -19.58 -39.08
N THR A 70 -18.55 -18.31 -38.86
CA THR A 70 -18.86 -17.80 -37.52
C THR A 70 -20.25 -18.27 -37.07
N THR A 71 -20.32 -19.00 -35.96
CA THR A 71 -21.59 -19.33 -35.31
C THR A 71 -22.01 -18.20 -34.36
N VAL A 72 -23.18 -17.58 -34.58
CA VAL A 72 -23.70 -16.53 -33.70
C VAL A 72 -24.76 -17.08 -32.76
N ASN A 73 -24.45 -17.10 -31.46
CA ASN A 73 -25.37 -17.42 -30.38
C ASN A 73 -25.94 -16.14 -29.79
N ARG A 74 -27.24 -15.91 -29.96
CA ARG A 74 -27.93 -14.77 -29.34
C ARG A 74 -28.23 -15.09 -27.88
N ARG A 75 -27.82 -14.20 -26.97
CA ARG A 75 -28.04 -14.31 -25.53
C ARG A 75 -28.90 -13.15 -25.06
N ILE A 76 -30.03 -13.45 -24.46
CA ILE A 76 -30.93 -12.42 -23.93
C ILE A 76 -30.48 -12.07 -22.51
N LEU A 77 -30.18 -10.81 -22.28
CA LEU A 77 -29.88 -10.24 -20.97
C LEU A 77 -30.65 -8.93 -20.88
N ASN A 78 -31.74 -8.94 -20.11
CA ASN A 78 -32.59 -7.76 -19.94
C ASN A 78 -32.13 -6.97 -18.72
N LEU A 79 -32.01 -5.65 -18.89
CA LEU A 79 -31.61 -4.70 -17.86
C LEU A 79 -32.68 -3.63 -17.74
N THR A 80 -33.12 -3.36 -16.53
CA THR A 80 -34.08 -2.30 -16.22
C THR A 80 -33.40 -0.94 -16.39
N ASP A 81 -32.22 -0.77 -15.79
CA ASP A 81 -31.35 0.39 -16.00
C ASP A 81 -29.94 -0.06 -16.43
N PRO A 82 -29.56 0.09 -17.72
CA PRO A 82 -28.24 -0.28 -18.21
C PRO A 82 -27.12 0.69 -17.77
N TRP A 83 -27.44 1.70 -16.97
CA TRP A 83 -26.51 2.62 -16.32
C TRP A 83 -26.39 2.40 -14.81
N ASP A 84 -27.22 1.54 -14.21
CA ASP A 84 -27.05 1.14 -12.82
C ASP A 84 -25.94 0.10 -12.69
N PHE A 85 -24.90 0.44 -11.95
CA PHE A 85 -23.73 -0.43 -11.82
C PHE A 85 -24.04 -1.76 -11.12
N GLN A 86 -24.89 -1.74 -10.10
CA GLN A 86 -25.19 -2.94 -9.30
C GLN A 86 -26.01 -3.94 -10.12
N GLU A 87 -27.03 -3.47 -10.83
CA GLU A 87 -27.86 -4.28 -11.72
C GLU A 87 -27.03 -4.87 -12.86
N VAL A 88 -26.25 -4.04 -13.57
CA VAL A 88 -25.44 -4.48 -14.70
C VAL A 88 -24.38 -5.49 -14.26
N TYR A 89 -23.64 -5.21 -13.18
CA TYR A 89 -22.64 -6.13 -12.66
C TYR A 89 -23.26 -7.45 -12.23
N GLY A 90 -24.37 -7.42 -11.50
CA GLY A 90 -25.10 -8.61 -11.05
C GLY A 90 -25.56 -9.47 -12.23
N ALA A 91 -26.24 -8.88 -13.22
CA ALA A 91 -26.74 -9.64 -14.37
C ALA A 91 -25.62 -10.24 -15.23
N MET A 92 -24.53 -9.49 -15.44
CA MET A 92 -23.35 -10.00 -16.17
C MET A 92 -22.61 -11.07 -15.38
N ARG A 93 -22.63 -10.98 -14.06
CA ARG A 93 -22.07 -11.99 -13.17
C ARG A 93 -22.88 -13.29 -13.23
N ASP A 94 -24.21 -13.19 -13.14
CA ASP A 94 -25.11 -14.34 -13.28
C ASP A 94 -24.94 -15.02 -14.65
N PHE A 95 -24.77 -14.22 -15.71
CA PHE A 95 -24.42 -14.74 -17.04
C PHE A 95 -23.09 -15.52 -17.02
N ALA A 96 -22.05 -14.98 -16.39
CA ALA A 96 -20.74 -15.64 -16.31
C ALA A 96 -20.82 -16.96 -15.51
N ASP A 97 -21.52 -16.97 -14.37
CA ASP A 97 -21.68 -18.18 -13.55
C ASP A 97 -22.51 -19.26 -14.26
N ALA A 98 -23.47 -18.86 -15.09
CA ALA A 98 -24.27 -19.78 -15.90
C ALA A 98 -23.55 -20.28 -17.17
N TYR A 99 -22.47 -19.62 -17.59
CA TYR A 99 -21.76 -19.95 -18.83
C TYR A 99 -20.68 -21.02 -18.57
N SER A 100 -20.70 -22.11 -19.35
CA SER A 100 -19.72 -23.18 -19.24
C SER A 100 -18.46 -22.88 -20.08
N PHE A 101 -17.44 -22.31 -19.46
CA PHE A 101 -16.15 -22.03 -20.10
C PHE A 101 -15.27 -23.31 -20.18
N ASP A 102 -14.79 -23.67 -21.38
CA ASP A 102 -13.79 -24.72 -21.64
C ASP A 102 -12.48 -24.09 -22.13
N THR A 103 -11.68 -23.57 -21.18
CA THR A 103 -10.43 -22.85 -21.47
C THR A 103 -9.28 -23.75 -21.96
N GLU A 104 -9.46 -25.08 -21.92
CA GLU A 104 -8.51 -26.03 -22.49
C GLU A 104 -8.66 -26.15 -24.00
N LYS A 105 -9.88 -25.98 -24.51
CA LYS A 105 -10.21 -26.13 -25.93
C LYS A 105 -10.50 -24.83 -26.64
N GLU A 106 -11.00 -23.81 -25.95
CA GLU A 106 -11.45 -22.56 -26.54
C GLU A 106 -10.66 -21.36 -26.00
N ASP A 107 -10.46 -20.35 -26.85
CA ASP A 107 -9.87 -19.07 -26.45
C ASP A 107 -10.99 -18.02 -26.34
N TYR A 108 -11.28 -17.55 -25.14
CA TYR A 108 -12.35 -16.57 -24.90
C TYR A 108 -11.84 -15.13 -25.01
N LEU A 109 -12.64 -14.29 -25.66
CA LEU A 109 -12.46 -12.84 -25.69
C LEU A 109 -13.76 -12.12 -25.34
N VAL A 110 -13.65 -10.99 -24.66
CA VAL A 110 -14.77 -10.10 -24.36
C VAL A 110 -14.63 -8.82 -25.16
N ASN A 111 -15.56 -8.55 -26.06
CA ASN A 111 -15.61 -7.32 -26.84
C ASN A 111 -16.22 -6.18 -26.01
N ILE A 112 -15.39 -5.19 -25.67
CA ILE A 112 -15.81 -3.99 -24.93
C ILE A 112 -16.10 -2.79 -25.83
N THR A 113 -16.09 -2.95 -27.16
CA THR A 113 -16.33 -1.83 -28.08
C THR A 113 -17.77 -1.34 -28.03
N THR A 114 -18.70 -2.26 -27.78
CA THR A 114 -20.15 -2.05 -27.73
C THR A 114 -20.67 -2.23 -26.30
N GLY A 115 -21.91 -1.83 -26.07
CA GLY A 115 -22.51 -1.75 -24.73
C GLY A 115 -22.33 -0.37 -24.08
N THR A 116 -22.95 -0.17 -22.92
CA THR A 116 -22.79 1.06 -22.12
C THR A 116 -21.39 1.10 -21.50
N HIS A 117 -20.91 2.30 -21.15
CA HIS A 117 -19.65 2.43 -20.41
C HIS A 117 -19.67 1.65 -19.08
N VAL A 118 -20.84 1.51 -18.45
CA VAL A 118 -21.02 0.69 -17.25
C VAL A 118 -20.77 -0.79 -17.57
N ALA A 119 -21.35 -1.33 -18.64
CA ALA A 119 -21.10 -2.70 -19.07
C ALA A 119 -19.63 -2.94 -19.44
N GLN A 120 -18.96 -1.96 -20.07
CA GLN A 120 -17.52 -2.03 -20.37
C GLN A 120 -16.68 -2.17 -19.10
N ILE A 121 -16.96 -1.37 -18.06
CA ILE A 121 -16.28 -1.47 -16.77
C ILE A 121 -16.57 -2.81 -16.11
N CYS A 122 -17.83 -3.28 -16.15
CA CYS A 122 -18.21 -4.56 -15.55
C CYS A 122 -17.46 -5.73 -16.22
N TRP A 123 -17.33 -5.73 -17.55
CA TRP A 123 -16.51 -6.73 -18.25
C TRP A 123 -15.06 -6.72 -17.78
N PHE A 124 -14.46 -5.55 -17.65
CA PHE A 124 -13.09 -5.44 -17.16
C PHE A 124 -12.94 -6.07 -15.76
N LEU A 125 -13.84 -5.75 -14.84
CA LEU A 125 -13.82 -6.28 -13.48
C LEU A 125 -14.07 -7.79 -13.42
N LEU A 126 -14.99 -8.32 -14.23
CA LEU A 126 -15.27 -9.76 -14.27
C LEU A 126 -14.11 -10.57 -14.87
N VAL A 127 -13.40 -10.00 -15.85
CA VAL A 127 -12.21 -10.62 -16.42
C VAL A 127 -11.03 -10.54 -15.45
N GLU A 128 -10.79 -9.38 -14.82
CA GLU A 128 -9.71 -9.20 -13.85
C GLU A 128 -9.88 -10.09 -12.61
N ALA A 129 -11.10 -10.23 -12.10
CA ALA A 129 -11.41 -11.14 -11.01
C ALA A 129 -11.51 -12.63 -11.44
N HIS A 130 -11.17 -12.95 -12.70
CA HIS A 130 -11.20 -14.30 -13.29
C HIS A 130 -12.55 -15.02 -13.26
N TYR A 131 -13.66 -14.30 -13.09
CA TYR A 131 -15.00 -14.87 -13.25
C TYR A 131 -15.34 -15.12 -14.73
N VAL A 132 -14.73 -14.34 -15.62
CA VAL A 132 -14.77 -14.57 -17.07
C VAL A 132 -13.34 -14.78 -17.53
N PRO A 133 -12.91 -16.04 -17.80
CA PRO A 133 -11.54 -16.36 -18.16
C PRO A 133 -11.24 -16.02 -19.63
N ALA A 134 -11.27 -14.73 -19.96
CA ALA A 134 -11.16 -14.20 -21.31
C ALA A 134 -10.10 -13.10 -21.41
N LYS A 135 -9.72 -12.74 -22.64
CA LYS A 135 -8.97 -11.50 -22.92
C LYS A 135 -9.92 -10.38 -23.30
N ILE A 136 -9.51 -9.14 -23.11
CA ILE A 136 -10.30 -7.99 -23.56
C ILE A 136 -10.02 -7.74 -25.04
N LEU A 137 -11.08 -7.52 -25.81
CA LEU A 137 -11.04 -7.18 -27.22
C LEU A 137 -11.66 -5.80 -27.42
N GLN A 138 -10.93 -4.92 -28.11
CA GLN A 138 -11.41 -3.58 -28.44
C GLN A 138 -11.15 -3.29 -29.92
N LEU A 139 -12.19 -2.89 -30.63
CA LEU A 139 -12.08 -2.45 -32.02
C LEU A 139 -11.97 -0.93 -32.08
N THR A 140 -11.22 -0.47 -33.07
CA THR A 140 -11.05 0.95 -33.40
C THR A 140 -11.63 1.19 -34.79
N PRO A 141 -12.49 2.21 -34.96
CA PRO A 141 -13.06 2.53 -36.26
C PRO A 141 -11.99 2.88 -37.30
N PRO A 142 -12.25 2.65 -38.59
CA PRO A 142 -11.37 3.13 -39.65
C PRO A 142 -11.29 4.67 -39.64
N LYS A 143 -10.16 5.23 -40.10
CA LYS A 143 -9.91 6.69 -40.15
C LYS A 143 -11.01 7.48 -40.89
N ARG A 144 -11.71 6.84 -41.83
CA ARG A 144 -12.88 7.39 -42.53
C ARG A 144 -14.09 6.51 -42.27
N TRP A 145 -15.08 7.07 -41.59
CA TRP A 145 -16.27 6.35 -41.10
C TRP A 145 -17.23 5.85 -42.20
N ARG A 146 -17.10 6.37 -43.43
CA ARG A 146 -17.96 6.07 -44.59
C ARG A 146 -17.38 5.05 -45.57
N ASP A 147 -16.14 4.58 -45.35
CA ASP A 147 -15.45 3.73 -46.32
C ASP A 147 -15.72 2.23 -46.09
N GLY A 148 -16.67 1.85 -45.22
CA GLY A 148 -17.07 0.45 -45.00
C GLY A 148 -15.96 -0.51 -44.52
N GLY A 149 -14.79 0.01 -44.12
CA GLY A 149 -13.65 -0.80 -43.69
C GLY A 149 -13.85 -1.44 -42.32
N THR A 150 -13.15 -2.56 -42.07
CA THR A 150 -13.25 -3.35 -40.82
C THR A 150 -12.69 -2.62 -39.59
N GLY A 151 -11.82 -1.64 -39.81
CA GLY A 151 -11.11 -0.93 -38.74
C GLY A 151 -9.89 -1.71 -38.28
N THR A 152 -9.45 -1.49 -37.05
CA THR A 152 -8.39 -2.28 -36.41
C THR A 152 -8.88 -2.84 -35.08
N TYR A 153 -8.20 -3.85 -34.55
CA TYR A 153 -8.54 -4.42 -33.25
C TYR A 153 -7.29 -4.52 -32.36
N GLY A 154 -7.52 -4.49 -31.05
CA GLY A 154 -6.51 -4.73 -30.03
C GLY A 154 -7.00 -5.79 -29.06
N VAL A 155 -6.15 -6.77 -28.77
CA VAL A 155 -6.39 -7.77 -27.72
C VAL A 155 -5.52 -7.43 -26.53
N ILE A 156 -6.14 -7.27 -25.37
CA ILE A 156 -5.49 -6.92 -24.10
C ILE A 156 -5.61 -8.12 -23.18
N ASP A 157 -4.47 -8.67 -22.79
CA ASP A 157 -4.37 -9.71 -21.76
C ASP A 157 -4.26 -9.00 -20.41
N LEU A 158 -5.14 -9.28 -19.45
CA LEU A 158 -5.09 -8.64 -18.12
C LEU A 158 -4.16 -9.39 -17.14
N ASP A 159 -3.59 -10.53 -17.55
CA ASP A 159 -2.62 -11.25 -16.74
C ASP A 159 -1.31 -10.45 -16.59
N LEU A 160 -1.19 -9.76 -15.46
CA LEU A 160 -0.01 -8.97 -15.06
C LEU A 160 1.28 -9.81 -15.00
N ALA A 161 1.19 -11.14 -14.83
CA ALA A 161 2.35 -12.02 -14.78
C ALA A 161 3.11 -12.08 -16.13
N ARG A 162 2.47 -11.72 -17.24
CA ARG A 162 3.11 -11.62 -18.56
C ARG A 162 3.74 -10.26 -18.85
N TYR A 163 3.50 -9.25 -18.01
CA TYR A 163 4.07 -7.91 -18.15
C TYR A 163 5.25 -7.73 -17.20
N ASP A 164 6.36 -8.42 -17.49
CA ASP A 164 7.63 -8.36 -16.72
C ASP A 164 8.05 -6.93 -16.38
N LYS A 165 7.80 -5.96 -17.26
CA LYS A 165 8.17 -4.55 -17.05
C LYS A 165 7.37 -3.85 -15.95
N ILE A 166 6.11 -4.24 -15.75
CA ILE A 166 5.25 -3.68 -14.68
C ILE A 166 5.61 -4.35 -13.35
N ALA A 167 5.75 -5.69 -13.35
CA ALA A 167 6.22 -6.43 -12.18
C ALA A 167 7.60 -5.96 -11.71
N THR A 168 8.53 -5.67 -12.64
CA THR A 168 9.86 -5.11 -12.33
C THR A 168 9.75 -3.72 -11.70
N ARG A 169 8.85 -2.86 -12.17
CA ARG A 169 8.63 -1.52 -11.59
C ARG A 169 8.07 -1.62 -10.17
N PHE A 170 7.07 -2.47 -9.94
CA PHE A 170 6.55 -2.68 -8.59
C PHE A 170 7.60 -3.28 -7.64
N ALA A 171 8.42 -4.22 -8.12
CA ALA A 171 9.53 -4.77 -7.35
C ALA A 171 10.57 -3.69 -7.01
N ALA A 172 10.91 -2.81 -7.95
CA ALA A 172 11.84 -1.69 -7.72
C ALA A 172 11.27 -0.67 -6.72
N GLU A 173 10.00 -0.28 -6.85
CA GLU A 173 9.32 0.60 -5.90
C GLU A 173 9.27 0.01 -4.49
N LYS A 174 8.96 -1.29 -4.38
CA LYS A 174 8.96 -2.00 -3.09
C LYS A 174 10.36 -2.06 -2.48
N ALA A 175 11.38 -2.35 -3.28
CA ALA A 175 12.77 -2.35 -2.83
C ALA A 175 13.20 -0.97 -2.35
N GLN A 176 12.81 0.09 -3.05
CA GLN A 176 13.10 1.48 -2.66
C GLN A 176 12.38 1.87 -1.35
N ALA A 177 11.11 1.51 -1.19
CA ALA A 177 10.36 1.74 0.05
C ALA A 177 10.98 0.99 1.24
N THR A 178 11.38 -0.26 1.04
CA THR A 178 12.04 -1.10 2.05
C THR A 178 13.41 -0.50 2.43
N SER A 179 14.19 -0.05 1.46
CA SER A 179 15.48 0.63 1.69
C SER A 179 15.29 1.95 2.46
N PHE A 180 14.26 2.72 2.14
CA PHE A 180 13.91 3.95 2.84
C PHE A 180 13.59 3.71 4.32
N LEU A 181 12.81 2.67 4.63
CA LEU A 181 12.52 2.27 6.02
C LEU A 181 13.80 1.87 6.79
N LYS A 182 14.80 1.32 6.10
CA LYS A 182 16.12 0.98 6.66
C LYS A 182 17.09 2.16 6.75
N SER A 183 16.65 3.38 6.43
CA SER A 183 17.52 4.56 6.32
C SER A 183 18.66 4.40 5.30
N GLY A 184 18.48 3.52 4.29
CA GLY A 184 19.52 3.19 3.33
C GLY A 184 20.63 2.28 3.88
N ILE A 185 20.49 1.77 5.10
CA ILE A 185 21.44 0.80 5.67
C ILE A 185 21.24 -0.54 4.94
N ALA A 186 22.32 -1.07 4.36
CA ALA A 186 22.35 -2.37 3.71
C ALA A 186 22.39 -3.49 4.77
N THR A 187 21.27 -3.70 5.45
CA THR A 187 21.12 -4.72 6.49
C THR A 187 21.25 -6.12 5.90
N ARG A 188 22.18 -6.90 6.45
CA ARG A 188 22.49 -8.28 6.08
C ARG A 188 21.70 -9.30 6.90
N ASN A 189 20.97 -8.85 7.93
CA ASN A 189 20.15 -9.73 8.75
C ASN A 189 18.78 -10.04 8.11
N ASP A 190 18.53 -11.31 7.78
CA ASP A 190 17.30 -11.74 7.10
C ASP A 190 16.03 -11.56 7.93
N ALA A 191 16.10 -11.78 9.25
CA ALA A 191 14.95 -11.61 10.12
C ALA A 191 14.51 -10.14 10.19
N PHE A 192 15.48 -9.23 10.31
CA PHE A 192 15.25 -7.79 10.25
C PHE A 192 14.70 -7.37 8.88
N ASN A 193 15.23 -7.90 7.78
CA ASN A 193 14.74 -7.63 6.43
C ASN A 193 13.26 -8.02 6.27
N ARG A 194 12.89 -9.24 6.68
CA ARG A 194 11.49 -9.71 6.66
C ARG A 194 10.57 -8.88 7.54
N MET A 195 11.04 -8.44 8.71
CA MET A 195 10.28 -7.56 9.58
C MET A 195 9.98 -6.21 8.89
N ILE A 196 10.99 -5.58 8.28
CA ILE A 196 10.80 -4.31 7.56
C ILE A 196 9.84 -4.48 6.38
N GLU A 197 9.92 -5.59 5.64
CA GLU A 197 8.97 -5.88 4.55
C GLU A 197 7.53 -5.99 5.04
N ARG A 198 7.30 -6.64 6.18
CA ARG A 198 5.97 -6.69 6.81
C ARG A 198 5.50 -5.31 7.26
N ILE A 199 6.39 -4.51 7.84
CA ILE A 199 6.09 -3.12 8.22
C ILE A 199 5.70 -2.29 7.00
N GLU A 200 6.41 -2.44 5.88
CA GLU A 200 6.09 -1.77 4.60
C GLU A 200 4.67 -2.13 4.13
N GLN A 201 4.33 -3.42 4.11
CA GLN A 201 3.00 -3.89 3.71
C GLN A 201 1.89 -3.33 4.61
N VAL A 202 2.07 -3.39 5.93
CA VAL A 202 1.08 -2.88 6.89
C VAL A 202 0.95 -1.36 6.76
N ALA A 203 2.07 -0.64 6.65
CA ALA A 203 2.06 0.81 6.47
C ALA A 203 1.36 1.24 5.17
N ALA A 204 1.48 0.45 4.10
CA ALA A 204 0.87 0.68 2.80
C ALA A 204 -0.65 0.48 2.80
N LEU A 205 -1.10 -0.61 3.44
CA LEU A 205 -2.46 -1.12 3.28
C LEU A 205 -3.39 -0.80 4.46
N SER A 206 -2.84 -0.52 5.64
CA SER A 206 -3.62 -0.41 6.89
C SER A 206 -3.45 0.94 7.58
N LYS A 207 -4.50 1.35 8.31
CA LYS A 207 -4.51 2.48 9.27
C LYS A 207 -4.47 2.01 10.73
N ALA A 208 -4.43 0.69 10.97
CA ALA A 208 -4.45 0.12 12.31
C ALA A 208 -3.20 0.55 13.12
N PRO A 209 -3.31 0.58 14.47
CA PRO A 209 -2.17 0.83 15.34
C PRO A 209 -0.99 -0.12 15.09
N LEU A 210 0.22 0.43 15.23
CA LEU A 210 1.48 -0.32 15.18
C LEU A 210 2.16 -0.27 16.53
N LEU A 211 2.56 -1.42 17.08
CA LEU A 211 3.36 -1.52 18.30
C LEU A 211 4.80 -1.92 17.94
N LEU A 212 5.74 -1.03 18.25
CA LEU A 212 7.18 -1.24 18.06
C LEU A 212 7.81 -1.59 19.41
N MET A 213 8.18 -2.85 19.58
CA MET A 213 8.89 -3.33 20.75
C MET A 213 10.39 -3.34 20.51
N GLY A 214 11.18 -3.28 21.58
CA GLY A 214 12.63 -3.48 21.52
C GLY A 214 13.38 -2.53 22.43
N PRO A 215 14.69 -2.76 22.65
CA PRO A 215 15.45 -2.01 23.64
C PRO A 215 15.57 -0.52 23.28
N THR A 216 15.87 0.29 24.29
CA THR A 216 16.18 1.71 24.10
C THR A 216 17.39 1.86 23.17
N GLY A 217 17.29 2.74 22.17
CA GLY A 217 18.32 2.91 21.14
C GLY A 217 18.27 1.91 19.97
N ALA A 218 17.28 1.01 19.90
CA ALA A 218 17.12 0.11 18.75
C ALA A 218 16.66 0.81 17.44
N GLY A 219 16.30 2.09 17.50
CA GLY A 219 15.86 2.90 16.35
C GLY A 219 14.33 3.02 16.18
N LYS A 220 13.54 2.74 17.23
CA LYS A 220 12.06 2.81 17.18
C LYS A 220 11.53 4.16 16.68
N SER A 221 11.97 5.29 17.26
CA SER A 221 11.51 6.63 16.85
C SER A 221 11.91 6.97 15.41
N GLN A 222 13.10 6.55 14.98
CA GLN A 222 13.53 6.71 13.60
C GLN A 222 12.64 5.91 12.65
N LEU A 223 12.34 4.65 12.97
CA LEU A 223 11.46 3.80 12.18
C LEU A 223 10.03 4.37 12.13
N ALA A 224 9.50 4.85 13.25
CA ALA A 224 8.18 5.52 13.30
C ALA A 224 8.12 6.76 12.38
N SER A 225 9.15 7.60 12.41
CA SER A 225 9.29 8.75 11.50
C SER A 225 9.36 8.32 10.03
N ARG A 226 10.07 7.24 9.70
CA ARG A 226 10.11 6.71 8.33
C ARG A 226 8.77 6.12 7.88
N ILE A 227 8.05 5.44 8.76
CA ILE A 227 6.69 4.96 8.47
C ILE A 227 5.75 6.14 8.13
N TYR A 228 5.85 7.24 8.89
CA TYR A 228 5.12 8.46 8.58
C TYR A 228 5.46 9.03 7.21
N GLU A 229 6.75 9.21 6.89
CA GLU A 229 7.17 9.75 5.59
C GLU A 229 6.72 8.84 4.43
N LEU A 230 6.83 7.52 4.59
CA LEU A 230 6.35 6.55 3.59
C LEU A 230 4.85 6.70 3.33
N LYS A 231 4.04 6.77 4.40
CA LYS A 231 2.60 6.97 4.30
C LYS A 231 2.25 8.33 3.67
N LYS A 232 2.99 9.38 3.99
CA LYS A 232 2.82 10.72 3.43
C LYS A 232 3.13 10.75 1.92
N MET A 233 4.23 10.13 1.49
CA MET A 233 4.60 10.00 0.07
C MET A 233 3.54 9.27 -0.75
N ARG A 234 2.81 8.32 -0.15
CA ARG A 234 1.71 7.58 -0.77
C ARG A 234 0.33 8.25 -0.63
N HIS A 235 0.30 9.52 -0.24
CA HIS A 235 -0.93 10.30 -0.03
C HIS A 235 -1.93 9.67 0.96
N ARG A 236 -1.43 8.87 1.93
CA ARG A 236 -2.25 8.23 2.97
C ARG A 236 -2.44 9.10 4.21
N LEU A 237 -1.69 10.21 4.32
CA LEU A 237 -1.70 11.15 5.44
C LEU A 237 -1.72 12.59 4.92
N LYS A 238 -2.37 13.48 5.68
CA LYS A 238 -2.41 14.93 5.41
C LYS A 238 -1.84 15.75 6.56
N GLY A 239 -1.95 15.23 7.78
CA GLY A 239 -1.49 15.86 9.01
C GLY A 239 -0.03 15.56 9.34
N PRO A 240 0.48 16.14 10.44
CA PRO A 240 1.88 16.05 10.84
C PRO A 240 2.21 14.75 11.58
N PHE A 241 3.51 14.52 11.80
CA PHE A 241 4.03 13.54 12.75
C PHE A 241 4.23 14.21 14.10
N ILE A 242 3.56 13.69 15.14
CA ILE A 242 3.67 14.18 16.50
C ILE A 242 4.26 13.07 17.38
N GLU A 243 5.46 13.29 17.90
CA GLU A 243 6.13 12.39 18.83
C GLU A 243 5.90 12.84 20.27
N VAL A 244 5.57 11.89 21.14
CA VAL A 244 5.32 12.11 22.55
C VAL A 244 6.07 11.07 23.36
N ASN A 245 6.97 11.53 24.23
CA ASN A 245 7.64 10.65 25.19
C ASN A 245 6.75 10.45 26.42
N CYS A 246 6.19 9.25 26.57
CA CYS A 246 5.28 8.89 27.65
C CYS A 246 5.96 8.90 29.03
N ALA A 247 7.28 8.76 29.11
CA ALA A 247 8.02 8.88 30.37
C ALA A 247 7.95 10.29 30.98
N THR A 248 7.68 11.32 30.16
CA THR A 248 7.54 12.71 30.62
C THR A 248 6.11 13.11 30.99
N LEU A 249 5.13 12.22 30.74
CA LEU A 249 3.73 12.47 31.01
C LEU A 249 3.38 12.00 32.42
N ARG A 250 3.16 12.95 33.34
CA ARG A 250 2.72 12.69 34.72
C ARG A 250 1.67 13.70 35.18
N GLY A 251 0.59 13.21 35.80
CA GLY A 251 -0.42 14.03 36.49
C GLY A 251 -1.07 15.09 35.59
N ASP A 252 -1.47 16.23 36.17
CA ASP A 252 -2.19 17.30 35.46
C ASP A 252 -1.41 17.86 34.25
N GLY A 253 -0.08 17.82 34.31
CA GLY A 253 0.80 18.20 33.20
C GLY A 253 0.63 17.31 31.97
N ALA A 254 0.39 16.00 32.17
CA ALA A 254 0.12 15.07 31.08
C ALA A 254 -1.19 15.42 30.36
N MET A 255 -2.25 15.66 31.14
CA MET A 255 -3.57 16.01 30.62
C MET A 255 -3.52 17.29 29.80
N SER A 256 -2.86 18.32 30.33
CA SER A 256 -2.67 19.60 29.66
C SER A 256 -1.86 19.47 28.37
N ALA A 257 -0.82 18.61 28.34
CA ALA A 257 -0.02 18.38 27.15
C ALA A 257 -0.77 17.59 26.07
N LEU A 258 -1.46 16.51 26.43
CA LEU A 258 -2.17 15.62 25.51
C LEU A 258 -3.42 16.26 24.92
N PHE A 259 -4.28 16.83 25.77
CA PHE A 259 -5.60 17.35 25.40
C PHE A 259 -5.61 18.85 25.15
N GLY A 260 -4.63 19.56 25.69
CA GLY A 260 -4.63 21.01 25.70
C GLY A 260 -5.47 21.55 26.86
N HIS A 261 -5.53 22.88 26.94
CA HIS A 261 -6.28 23.56 27.97
C HIS A 261 -6.85 24.87 27.45
N ALA A 262 -7.97 25.29 28.05
CA ALA A 262 -8.48 26.64 27.93
C ALA A 262 -7.77 27.57 28.93
N LYS A 263 -7.78 28.86 28.64
CA LYS A 263 -7.31 29.92 29.52
C LYS A 263 -8.03 29.84 30.86
N GLY A 264 -7.27 29.86 31.95
CA GLY A 264 -7.79 29.77 33.31
C GLY A 264 -8.12 28.35 33.80
N ALA A 265 -7.82 27.30 33.04
CA ALA A 265 -8.07 25.92 33.46
C ALA A 265 -7.29 25.47 34.71
N PHE A 266 -6.12 26.07 34.96
CA PHE A 266 -5.29 25.85 36.16
C PHE A 266 -4.40 27.07 36.44
N THR A 267 -3.75 27.10 37.61
CA THR A 267 -2.82 28.16 38.00
C THR A 267 -1.62 28.21 37.04
N GLY A 268 -1.57 29.22 36.17
CA GLY A 268 -0.54 29.37 35.13
C GLY A 268 -1.06 29.19 33.69
N ALA A 269 -2.32 28.83 33.48
CA ALA A 269 -2.97 28.76 32.17
C ALA A 269 -3.29 30.15 31.61
N LEU A 270 -2.26 30.89 31.18
CA LEU A 270 -2.37 32.28 30.71
C LEU A 270 -3.08 32.42 29.35
N ALA A 271 -3.12 31.37 28.54
CA ALA A 271 -3.72 31.34 27.21
C ALA A 271 -4.20 29.93 26.84
N ASP A 272 -5.08 29.84 25.84
CA ASP A 272 -5.50 28.56 25.26
C ASP A 272 -4.33 27.86 24.56
N ARG A 273 -4.18 26.55 24.75
CA ARG A 273 -3.14 25.75 24.09
C ARG A 273 -3.73 24.48 23.51
N PRO A 274 -3.60 24.23 22.18
CA PRO A 274 -4.04 22.97 21.59
C PRO A 274 -3.13 21.82 22.04
N GLY A 275 -3.76 20.71 22.44
CA GLY A 275 -3.08 19.50 22.86
C GLY A 275 -2.36 18.77 21.72
N LEU A 276 -1.44 17.88 22.08
CA LEU A 276 -0.67 17.05 21.15
C LEU A 276 -1.59 16.14 20.30
N LEU A 277 -2.68 15.63 20.87
CA LEU A 277 -3.65 14.81 20.14
C LEU A 277 -4.31 15.60 19.02
N ARG A 278 -4.69 16.85 19.27
CA ARG A 278 -5.29 17.72 18.24
C ARG A 278 -4.27 18.12 17.18
N LYS A 279 -3.01 18.31 17.56
CA LYS A 279 -1.94 18.57 16.58
C LYS A 279 -1.69 17.38 15.65
N ALA A 280 -1.95 16.15 16.10
CA ALA A 280 -1.77 14.94 15.31
C ALA A 280 -2.91 14.64 14.33
N ASP A 281 -3.92 15.52 14.23
CA ASP A 281 -5.11 15.31 13.40
C ASP A 281 -4.74 15.05 11.94
N CYS A 282 -5.38 14.03 11.34
CA CYS A 282 -5.10 13.51 9.99
C CYS A 282 -3.64 13.04 9.76
N GLY A 283 -2.85 12.89 10.82
CA GLY A 283 -1.42 12.57 10.82
C GLY A 283 -1.10 11.29 11.60
N ILE A 284 0.10 11.25 12.20
CA ILE A 284 0.52 10.15 13.08
C ILE A 284 0.88 10.70 14.46
N LEU A 285 0.34 10.04 15.49
CA LEU A 285 0.79 10.16 16.86
C LEU A 285 1.74 9.00 17.18
N PHE A 286 2.99 9.30 17.53
CA PHE A 286 3.95 8.33 18.03
C PHE A 286 4.08 8.47 19.54
N LEU A 287 3.71 7.42 20.28
CA LEU A 287 3.82 7.33 21.74
C LEU A 287 5.05 6.50 22.10
N ASP A 288 6.17 7.15 22.42
CA ASP A 288 7.41 6.47 22.80
C ASP A 288 7.42 6.12 24.29
N GLU A 289 7.94 4.95 24.61
CA GLU A 289 7.94 4.33 25.94
C GLU A 289 6.54 4.29 26.60
N ILE A 290 5.52 3.81 25.87
CA ILE A 290 4.12 3.75 26.35
C ILE A 290 3.93 2.95 27.64
N GLY A 291 4.80 1.97 27.90
CA GLY A 291 4.83 1.20 29.15
C GLY A 291 5.21 2.01 30.40
N GLU A 292 5.65 3.27 30.23
CA GLU A 292 5.93 4.20 31.34
C GLU A 292 4.71 5.00 31.78
N LEU A 293 3.54 4.86 31.13
CA LEU A 293 2.32 5.55 31.54
C LEU A 293 1.78 4.99 32.87
N GLY A 294 1.31 5.89 33.75
CA GLY A 294 0.57 5.49 34.94
C GLY A 294 -0.86 5.03 34.61
N PRO A 295 -1.57 4.40 35.56
CA PRO A 295 -2.91 3.86 35.33
C PRO A 295 -3.94 4.91 34.85
N ASP A 296 -3.87 6.12 35.40
CA ASP A 296 -4.77 7.22 35.04
C ASP A 296 -4.47 7.72 33.62
N GLU A 297 -3.19 7.89 33.27
CA GLU A 297 -2.80 8.27 31.91
C GLU A 297 -3.16 7.18 30.88
N GLN A 298 -3.08 5.90 31.25
CA GLN A 298 -3.50 4.79 30.39
C GLN A 298 -5.00 4.83 30.09
N ALA A 299 -5.86 5.07 31.09
CA ALA A 299 -7.31 5.18 30.90
C ALA A 299 -7.66 6.32 29.93
N VAL A 300 -6.95 7.43 30.09
CA VAL A 300 -7.11 8.63 29.30
C VAL A 300 -6.65 8.45 27.85
N ILE A 301 -5.50 7.81 27.63
CA ILE A 301 -5.00 7.48 26.28
C ILE A 301 -5.91 6.46 25.59
N LEU A 302 -6.38 5.43 26.30
CA LEU A 302 -7.34 4.46 25.77
C LEU A 302 -8.58 5.18 25.20
N ARG A 303 -9.17 6.07 25.99
CA ARG A 303 -10.33 6.86 25.55
C ARG A 303 -10.03 7.69 24.29
N ALA A 304 -8.87 8.33 24.24
CA ALA A 304 -8.45 9.10 23.07
C ALA A 304 -8.25 8.24 21.81
N ILE A 305 -7.79 6.99 21.97
CA ILE A 305 -7.59 6.04 20.87
C ILE A 305 -8.94 5.52 20.35
N GLU A 306 -9.88 5.22 21.24
CA GLU A 306 -11.17 4.64 20.88
C GLU A 306 -12.17 5.68 20.36
N GLU A 307 -12.35 6.78 21.09
CA GLU A 307 -13.40 7.76 20.77
C GLU A 307 -12.95 8.76 19.69
N LYS A 308 -11.63 8.96 19.53
CA LYS A 308 -11.05 10.03 18.69
C LYS A 308 -11.57 11.43 19.02
N ARG A 309 -12.26 11.57 20.14
CA ARG A 309 -12.87 12.78 20.69
C ARG A 309 -12.40 12.95 22.12
N PHE A 310 -12.16 14.20 22.50
CA PHE A 310 -11.65 14.53 23.82
C PHE A 310 -11.96 15.97 24.19
N LEU A 311 -11.99 16.25 25.49
CA LEU A 311 -12.23 17.57 26.06
C LEU A 311 -10.89 18.17 26.52
N PRO A 312 -10.51 19.36 26.01
CA PRO A 312 -9.41 20.13 26.60
C PRO A 312 -9.72 20.46 28.07
N LEU A 313 -8.68 20.56 28.90
CA LEU A 313 -8.87 20.92 30.31
C LEU A 313 -9.55 22.28 30.45
N GLY A 314 -10.58 22.36 31.29
CA GLY A 314 -11.36 23.57 31.53
C GLY A 314 -12.22 24.01 30.34
N SER A 315 -12.49 23.13 29.38
CA SER A 315 -13.37 23.40 28.25
C SER A 315 -14.53 22.41 28.19
N ASP A 316 -15.74 22.91 27.94
CA ASP A 316 -16.93 22.10 27.68
C ASP A 316 -17.09 21.74 26.19
N LYS A 317 -16.14 22.16 25.34
CA LYS A 317 -16.19 21.93 23.90
C LYS A 317 -15.35 20.72 23.51
N GLU A 318 -16.01 19.67 23.06
CA GLU A 318 -15.34 18.52 22.48
C GLU A 318 -14.48 18.89 21.27
N THR A 319 -13.32 18.24 21.19
CA THR A 319 -12.38 18.31 20.08
C THR A 319 -12.18 16.91 19.52
N MET A 320 -12.08 16.78 18.20
CA MET A 320 -11.87 15.51 17.51
C MET A 320 -10.49 15.47 16.84
N SER A 321 -9.90 14.28 16.67
CA SER A 321 -8.65 14.10 15.92
C SER A 321 -8.60 12.72 15.26
N ASP A 322 -8.54 12.66 13.93
CA ASP A 322 -8.39 11.41 13.15
C ASP A 322 -6.92 11.06 12.93
N PHE A 323 -6.20 10.81 14.03
CA PHE A 323 -4.79 10.42 14.00
C PHE A 323 -4.62 8.90 13.84
N GLN A 324 -3.59 8.47 13.10
CA GLN A 324 -3.07 7.10 13.15
C GLN A 324 -2.08 6.96 14.32
N LEU A 325 -1.96 5.75 14.88
CA LEU A 325 -1.16 5.50 16.09
C LEU A 325 0.04 4.61 15.80
N ILE A 326 1.20 5.01 16.30
CA ILE A 326 2.36 4.15 16.49
C ILE A 326 2.74 4.22 17.97
N ALA A 327 2.93 3.09 18.63
CA ALA A 327 3.41 3.02 20.02
C ALA A 327 4.77 2.35 20.05
N GLY A 328 5.65 2.81 20.93
CA GLY A 328 6.98 2.25 21.18
C GLY A 328 7.13 1.83 22.63
N THR A 329 7.79 0.71 22.90
CA THR A 329 8.20 0.36 24.27
C THR A 329 9.41 -0.57 24.29
N ASN A 330 10.16 -0.52 25.38
CA ASN A 330 11.19 -1.51 25.72
C ASN A 330 10.73 -2.60 26.70
N ARG A 331 9.49 -2.51 27.21
CA ARG A 331 8.91 -3.45 28.18
C ARG A 331 8.06 -4.50 27.48
N ASP A 332 7.96 -5.67 28.11
CA ASP A 332 6.94 -6.66 27.76
C ASP A 332 5.62 -6.26 28.42
N LEU A 333 4.72 -5.69 27.62
CA LEU A 333 3.42 -5.22 28.10
C LEU A 333 2.52 -6.35 28.58
N SER A 334 2.68 -7.58 28.06
CA SER A 334 1.90 -8.74 28.51
C SER A 334 2.25 -9.10 29.96
N VAL A 335 3.54 -9.01 30.31
CA VAL A 335 4.01 -9.19 31.68
C VAL A 335 3.53 -8.06 32.59
N ASP A 336 3.51 -6.83 32.11
CA ASP A 336 3.02 -5.68 32.89
C ASP A 336 1.49 -5.72 33.10
N VAL A 337 0.72 -6.26 32.15
CA VAL A 337 -0.71 -6.57 32.32
C VAL A 337 -0.90 -7.61 33.43
N ALA A 338 -0.16 -8.72 33.39
CA ALA A 338 -0.23 -9.75 34.42
C ALA A 338 0.12 -9.24 35.84
N LYS A 339 0.94 -8.18 35.93
CA LYS A 339 1.33 -7.52 37.18
C LYS A 339 0.38 -6.38 37.59
N GLY A 340 -0.69 -6.11 36.83
CA GLY A 340 -1.62 -5.01 37.07
C GLY A 340 -1.01 -3.61 36.87
N LYS A 341 0.11 -3.52 36.14
CA LYS A 341 0.81 -2.25 35.84
C LYS A 341 0.38 -1.64 34.51
N PHE A 342 -0.18 -2.44 33.62
CA PHE A 342 -0.70 -2.01 32.33
C PHE A 342 -2.11 -2.56 32.14
N ARG A 343 -3.00 -1.77 31.51
CA ARG A 343 -4.38 -2.21 31.29
C ARG A 343 -4.46 -3.17 30.10
N GLU A 344 -5.20 -4.25 30.28
CA GLU A 344 -5.43 -5.26 29.25
C GLU A 344 -6.20 -4.70 28.04
N ASP A 345 -7.19 -3.84 28.28
CA ASP A 345 -7.98 -3.18 27.24
C ASP A 345 -7.13 -2.28 26.34
N LEU A 346 -6.20 -1.52 26.91
CA LEU A 346 -5.25 -0.71 26.16
C LEU A 346 -4.29 -1.58 25.35
N LEU A 347 -3.76 -2.67 25.92
CA LEU A 347 -2.89 -3.59 25.17
C LEU A 347 -3.64 -4.18 23.96
N ALA A 348 -4.88 -4.62 24.13
CA ALA A 348 -5.69 -5.17 23.05
C ALA A 348 -5.92 -4.18 21.88
N ARG A 349 -5.91 -2.87 22.14
CA ARG A 349 -5.98 -1.84 21.08
C ARG A 349 -4.65 -1.58 20.38
N LEU A 350 -3.53 -1.80 21.07
CA LEU A 350 -2.18 -1.55 20.56
C LEU A 350 -1.61 -2.76 19.79
N ASP A 351 -1.90 -3.98 20.24
CA ASP A 351 -1.29 -5.25 19.81
C ASP A 351 -1.85 -5.81 18.47
N LEU A 352 -2.45 -4.96 17.63
CA LEU A 352 -2.95 -5.37 16.32
C LEU A 352 -1.81 -5.72 15.35
N TRP A 353 -0.72 -4.95 15.39
CA TRP A 353 0.47 -5.15 14.57
C TRP A 353 1.72 -4.89 15.39
N THR A 354 2.29 -5.97 15.93
CA THR A 354 3.44 -5.90 16.81
C THR A 354 4.72 -6.32 16.10
N PHE A 355 5.75 -5.49 16.22
CA PHE A 355 7.06 -5.70 15.62
C PHE A 355 8.15 -5.52 16.66
N GLU A 356 8.94 -6.57 16.87
CA GLU A 356 10.04 -6.56 17.84
C GLU A 356 11.36 -6.24 17.14
N LEU A 357 11.88 -5.05 17.38
CA LEU A 357 13.15 -4.58 16.83
C LEU A 357 14.30 -5.19 17.64
N PRO A 358 15.14 -6.06 17.03
CA PRO A 358 16.28 -6.64 17.72
C PRO A 358 17.34 -5.58 18.04
N ALA A 359 18.01 -5.76 19.17
CA ALA A 359 19.17 -4.94 19.50
C ALA A 359 20.29 -5.17 18.47
N LEU A 360 21.18 -4.19 18.26
CA LEU A 360 22.29 -4.36 17.33
C LEU A 360 23.21 -5.55 17.70
N LYS A 361 23.34 -5.86 19.00
CA LYS A 361 24.08 -7.03 19.51
C LYS A 361 23.52 -8.38 19.03
N ASP A 362 22.22 -8.42 18.73
CA ASP A 362 21.49 -9.63 18.32
C ASP A 362 21.43 -9.77 16.78
N ARG A 363 21.91 -8.74 16.05
CA ARG A 363 22.09 -8.71 14.58
C ARG A 363 23.53 -8.34 14.22
N ARG A 364 24.46 -9.23 14.53
CA ARG A 364 25.92 -8.98 14.38
C ARG A 364 26.35 -8.70 12.95
N GLU A 365 25.63 -9.23 11.96
CA GLU A 365 25.91 -8.96 10.54
C GLU A 365 25.71 -7.48 10.18
N ASP A 366 24.85 -6.77 10.92
CA ASP A 366 24.48 -5.37 10.69
C ASP A 366 25.41 -4.36 11.39
N ILE A 367 26.34 -4.81 12.25
CA ILE A 367 27.29 -3.93 12.95
C ILE A 367 28.16 -3.15 11.96
N GLU A 368 28.66 -3.81 10.92
CA GLU A 368 29.50 -3.18 9.91
C GLU A 368 28.71 -2.18 9.03
N PRO A 369 27.56 -2.55 8.43
CA PRO A 369 26.69 -1.57 7.74
C PRO A 369 26.29 -0.37 8.60
N ASN A 370 26.03 -0.59 9.89
CA ASN A 370 25.66 0.49 10.81
C ASN A 370 26.83 1.42 11.13
N LEU A 371 28.06 0.89 11.21
CA LEU A 371 29.27 1.70 11.36
C LEU A 371 29.45 2.65 10.17
N ASP A 372 29.31 2.12 8.95
CA ASP A 372 29.47 2.92 7.74
C ASP A 372 28.39 4.04 7.68
N PHE A 373 27.15 3.73 8.09
CA PHE A 373 26.07 4.72 8.21
C PHE A 373 26.37 5.82 9.23
N GLU A 374 26.82 5.47 10.45
CA GLU A 374 27.12 6.46 11.48
C GLU A 374 28.32 7.35 11.11
N LEU A 375 29.29 6.85 10.35
CA LEU A 375 30.39 7.65 9.82
C LEU A 375 29.91 8.70 8.82
N VAL A 376 29.01 8.34 7.91
CA VAL A 376 28.38 9.29 6.97
C VAL A 376 27.60 10.35 7.74
N ARG A 377 26.76 9.93 8.68
CA ARG A 377 25.95 10.84 9.52
C ARG A 377 26.81 11.77 10.39
N PHE A 378 27.97 11.29 10.87
CA PHE A 378 28.94 12.12 11.57
C PHE A 378 29.54 13.18 10.63
N ALA A 379 29.96 12.76 9.43
CA ALA A 379 30.54 13.67 8.45
C ALA A 379 29.59 14.78 8.01
N GLU A 380 28.30 14.46 7.85
CA GLU A 380 27.26 15.45 7.54
C GLU A 380 27.05 16.47 8.67
N ARG A 381 27.10 16.04 9.93
CA ARG A 381 26.88 16.91 11.10
C ARG A 381 28.06 17.83 11.38
N GLU A 382 29.27 17.28 11.34
CA GLU A 382 30.49 18.01 11.73
C GLU A 382 31.18 18.67 10.52
N GLY A 383 30.73 18.38 9.29
CA GLY A 383 31.38 18.83 8.06
C GLY A 383 32.76 18.19 7.81
N VAL A 384 33.14 17.18 8.59
CA VAL A 384 34.46 16.53 8.53
C VAL A 384 34.29 15.05 8.20
N ARG A 385 34.93 14.62 7.10
CA ARG A 385 34.90 13.21 6.70
C ARG A 385 35.79 12.37 7.62
N ALA A 386 35.16 11.61 8.51
CA ALA A 386 35.84 10.60 9.32
C ALA A 386 35.91 9.26 8.57
N MET A 387 37.08 8.63 8.58
CA MET A 387 37.28 7.28 8.04
C MET A 387 38.10 6.45 9.01
N PHE A 388 37.77 5.17 9.13
CA PHE A 388 38.64 4.21 9.77
C PHE A 388 39.74 3.78 8.80
N ASN A 389 40.98 3.75 9.26
CA ASN A 389 41.98 2.94 8.57
C ASN A 389 41.64 1.45 8.74
N ARG A 390 42.23 0.58 7.90
CA ARG A 390 41.90 -0.85 7.86
C ARG A 390 42.05 -1.52 9.24
N GLU A 391 43.17 -1.28 9.91
CA GLU A 391 43.49 -1.90 11.19
C GLU A 391 42.54 -1.44 12.32
N ALA A 392 42.22 -0.15 12.38
CA ALA A 392 41.25 0.38 13.33
C ALA A 392 39.85 -0.19 13.08
N ARG A 393 39.45 -0.37 11.80
CA ARG A 393 38.15 -0.95 11.43
C ARG A 393 38.06 -2.40 11.89
N GLU A 394 39.09 -3.20 11.61
CA GLU A 394 39.16 -4.60 12.04
C GLU A 394 39.13 -4.74 13.57
N ARG A 395 39.88 -3.91 14.29
CA ARG A 395 39.88 -3.87 15.78
C ARG A 395 38.52 -3.46 16.35
N TYR A 396 37.87 -2.44 15.77
CA TYR A 396 36.53 -2.02 16.20
C TYR A 396 35.49 -3.12 15.98
N LEU A 397 35.48 -3.74 14.79
CA LEU A 397 34.52 -4.81 14.48
C LEU A 397 34.75 -6.05 15.35
N ALA A 398 36.01 -6.40 15.63
CA ALA A 398 36.34 -7.49 16.56
C ALA A 398 35.85 -7.18 17.98
N PHE A 399 36.07 -5.95 18.46
CA PHE A 399 35.57 -5.50 19.75
C PHE A 399 34.03 -5.52 19.82
N ALA A 400 33.35 -4.94 18.83
CA ALA A 400 31.89 -4.84 18.77
C ALA A 400 31.19 -6.20 18.69
N ARG A 401 31.85 -7.22 18.11
CA ARG A 401 31.36 -8.60 18.05
C ARG A 401 31.71 -9.43 19.31
N SER A 402 32.64 -8.96 20.14
CA SER A 402 33.06 -9.65 21.37
C SER A 402 32.03 -9.55 22.50
N ASP A 403 32.17 -10.40 23.52
CA ASP A 403 31.32 -10.34 24.72
C ASP A 403 31.49 -9.05 25.52
N ARG A 404 32.64 -8.36 25.39
CA ARG A 404 32.86 -7.02 25.99
C ARG A 404 32.05 -5.92 25.27
N GLY A 405 31.78 -6.09 23.98
CA GLY A 405 30.90 -5.21 23.20
C GLY A 405 29.41 -5.35 23.55
N LYS A 406 29.02 -6.41 24.27
CA LYS A 406 27.63 -6.64 24.73
C LYS A 406 27.20 -5.71 25.88
N HIS A 407 28.12 -4.93 26.46
CA HIS A 407 27.79 -4.04 27.58
C HIS A 407 26.76 -2.97 27.14
N PRO A 408 25.67 -2.75 27.90
CA PRO A 408 24.55 -1.88 27.48
C PRO A 408 24.94 -0.44 27.16
N ALA A 409 26.08 0.03 27.70
CA ALA A 409 26.65 1.34 27.37
C ALA A 409 27.08 1.51 25.89
N TRP A 410 27.25 0.41 25.14
CA TRP A 410 27.72 0.39 23.75
C TRP A 410 26.67 -0.15 22.76
N ALA A 411 25.62 -0.79 23.26
CA ALA A 411 24.59 -1.49 22.48
C ALA A 411 23.50 -0.57 21.88
N ALA A 412 23.42 0.68 22.33
CA ALA A 412 22.33 1.63 22.00
C ALA A 412 22.64 2.61 20.85
N GLY A 413 23.65 2.35 20.00
CA GLY A 413 24.07 3.27 18.94
C GLY A 413 24.82 4.52 19.44
N ASP A 414 24.85 4.77 20.75
CA ASP A 414 25.57 5.89 21.38
C ASP A 414 27.05 5.60 21.71
N GLY A 415 27.60 4.45 21.28
CA GLY A 415 28.98 4.04 21.57
C GLY A 415 30.06 4.98 21.01
N LEU A 416 29.72 5.80 20.00
CA LEU A 416 30.59 6.87 19.50
C LEU A 416 30.51 8.17 20.32
N LYS A 417 29.46 8.37 21.12
CA LYS A 417 29.26 9.58 21.95
C LYS A 417 29.84 9.46 23.35
N ARG A 418 29.89 8.24 23.92
CA ARG A 418 30.48 8.01 25.24
C ARG A 418 31.95 7.67 25.06
N GLN A 419 32.81 8.56 25.58
CA GLN A 419 34.27 8.43 25.57
C GLN A 419 34.70 6.97 25.71
N ALA A 420 35.31 6.43 24.64
CA ALA A 420 36.08 5.20 24.71
C ALA A 420 37.07 5.31 25.90
N PRO A 421 37.41 4.21 26.60
CA PRO A 421 38.41 4.26 27.66
C PRO A 421 39.68 4.89 27.10
N ALA A 422 39.96 6.11 27.56
CA ALA A 422 40.84 7.09 26.93
C ALA A 422 42.34 6.72 26.96
N ARG A 423 42.68 5.45 27.24
CA ARG A 423 44.05 4.96 27.32
C ARG A 423 44.45 3.99 26.19
N ASP A 424 43.54 3.17 25.66
CA ASP A 424 43.89 2.17 24.62
C ASP A 424 43.60 2.62 23.18
N PHE A 425 42.76 3.65 22.98
CA PHE A 425 42.38 4.12 21.63
C PHE A 425 42.94 5.49 21.24
N ARG A 426 43.62 6.20 22.15
CA ARG A 426 44.27 7.50 21.83
C ARG A 426 45.41 7.36 20.82
N SER A 427 46.02 6.18 20.71
CA SER A 427 47.09 5.90 19.74
C SER A 427 46.59 5.50 18.35
N LEU A 428 45.27 5.39 18.12
CA LEU A 428 44.72 4.85 16.86
C LEU A 428 43.66 5.72 16.19
N TRP A 429 43.45 6.97 16.62
CA TRP A 429 42.47 7.87 16.01
C TRP A 429 43.12 9.06 15.29
N ILE A 430 42.64 9.25 14.06
CA ILE A 430 42.84 10.37 13.13
C ILE A 430 44.16 10.35 12.34
N SER A 431 44.10 9.82 11.11
CA SER A 431 44.92 10.36 10.01
C SER A 431 44.15 11.54 9.41
N MET A 432 44.47 12.77 9.83
CA MET A 432 44.08 13.96 9.09
C MET A 432 44.81 13.92 7.75
N SER A 433 44.12 13.55 6.67
CA SER A 433 44.59 13.91 5.34
C SER A 433 44.40 15.40 5.16
N SER A 434 45.35 16.18 5.67
CA SER A 434 45.58 17.54 5.20
C SER A 434 46.11 17.38 3.77
N THR A 435 45.25 17.65 2.79
CA THR A 435 45.69 18.02 1.46
C THR A 435 45.02 19.35 1.18
N ARG A 436 45.87 20.38 1.08
CA ARG A 436 45.53 21.71 0.56
C ARG A 436 44.95 21.63 -0.83
#